data_AF-A0ABD5H7A0-F1
#
_entry.id   AF-A0ABD5H7A0-F1
#
_cell.length_a   1.000
_cell.length_b   1.000
_cell.length_c   1.000
_cell.angle_alpha   90.00
_cell.angle_beta   90.00
_cell.angle_gamma   90.00
#
_symmetry.space_group_name_H-M   'P 1'
#
loop_
_entity.id
_entity.type
_entity.pdbx_description
1 polymer ?
#
loop_
_entity_poly.entity_id
_entity_poly.type
_entity_poly.pdbx_seq_one_letter_code
_entity_poly.pdbx_strand_id
1 'polypeptide(L)' 'MTPEQLALSEAIALAGGQSELARKLTASSGRLVKQQQVWNWLNREKKPPAKLSALIEKVTGVSREKLRPDIFQKIKDSAA' A
#
# COMPACT_ATOMS: atom_id res chain seq x y z
N MET A 1 -10.85 -7.68 -9.54
CA MET A 1 -10.02 -7.16 -8.43
C MET A 1 -10.85 -6.19 -7.62
N THR A 2 -10.68 -6.12 -6.30
CA THR A 2 -11.38 -5.11 -5.48
C THR A 2 -10.78 -3.71 -5.72
N PRO A 3 -11.45 -2.61 -5.35
CA PRO A 3 -10.89 -1.27 -5.48
C PRO A 3 -9.54 -1.09 -4.78
N GLU A 4 -9.37 -1.67 -3.59
CA GLU A 4 -8.13 -1.63 -2.82
C GLU A 4 -7.01 -2.42 -3.52
N GLN A 5 -7.37 -3.56 -4.12
CA GLN A 5 -6.45 -4.39 -4.89
C GLN A 5 -5.98 -3.66 -6.15
N LEU A 6 -6.86 -2.93 -6.82
CA LEU A 6 -6.51 -2.08 -7.97
C LEU A 6 -5.57 -0.95 -7.57
N ALA A 7 -5.86 -0.26 -6.47
CA ALA A 7 -4.99 0.79 -5.94
C ALA A 7 -3.60 0.24 -5.56
N LEU A 8 -3.53 -0.96 -4.97
CA LEU A 8 -2.26 -1.61 -4.68
C LEU A 8 -1.52 -2.02 -5.98
N SER A 9 -2.23 -2.50 -6.98
CA SER A 9 -1.66 -2.83 -8.30
C SER A 9 -1.08 -1.59 -8.98
N GLU A 10 -1.79 -0.46 -8.94
CA GLU A 10 -1.31 0.84 -9.42
C GLU A 10 -0.05 1.29 -8.68
N ALA A 11 -0.05 1.20 -7.35
CA ALA A 11 1.12 1.54 -6.54
C ALA A 11 2.34 0.67 -6.88
N ILE A 12 2.13 -0.64 -7.11
CA ILE A 12 3.18 -1.56 -7.55
C ILE A 12 3.74 -1.14 -8.92
N ALA A 13 2.88 -0.77 -9.87
CA ALA A 13 3.31 -0.33 -11.19
C ALA A 13 4.13 0.96 -11.11
N LEU A 14 3.64 1.99 -10.39
CA LEU A 14 4.32 3.26 -10.18
C LEU A 14 5.65 3.11 -9.42
N ALA A 15 5.75 2.11 -8.55
CA ALA A 15 6.99 1.81 -7.85
C ALA A 15 8.07 1.21 -8.76
N GLY A 16 7.70 0.60 -9.91
CA GLY A 16 8.59 -0.16 -10.78
C GLY A 16 8.49 -1.69 -10.62
N GLY A 17 7.41 -2.18 -10.01
CA GLY A 17 7.15 -3.60 -9.76
C GLY A 17 7.23 -3.98 -8.27
N GLN A 18 6.90 -5.24 -7.96
CA GLN A 18 6.76 -5.70 -6.57
C GLN A 18 8.09 -5.67 -5.80
N SER A 19 9.21 -6.00 -6.48
CA SER A 19 10.56 -5.92 -5.91
C SER A 19 10.98 -4.49 -5.60
N GLU A 20 10.69 -3.55 -6.49
CA GLU A 20 11.02 -2.14 -6.27
C GLU A 20 10.16 -1.53 -5.16
N LEU A 21 8.87 -1.85 -5.11
CA LEU A 21 8.01 -1.41 -4.01
C LEU A 21 8.55 -1.93 -2.66
N ALA A 22 8.91 -3.20 -2.58
CA ALA A 22 9.49 -3.79 -1.37
C ALA A 22 10.80 -3.10 -0.95
N ARG A 23 11.69 -2.78 -1.90
CA ARG A 23 12.93 -2.01 -1.64
C ARG A 23 12.63 -0.60 -1.11
N LYS A 24 11.75 0.14 -1.79
CA LYS A 24 11.35 1.50 -1.38
C LYS A 24 10.72 1.52 0.01
N LEU A 25 9.85 0.56 0.31
CA LEU A 25 9.25 0.42 1.65
C LEU A 25 10.27 0.04 2.72
N THR A 26 11.24 -0.82 2.38
CA THR A 26 12.34 -1.15 3.29
C THR A 26 13.18 0.08 3.63
N ALA A 27 13.60 0.83 2.60
CA ALA A 27 14.37 2.06 2.77
C ALA A 27 13.59 3.12 3.56
N SER A 28 12.29 3.27 3.31
CA SER A 28 11.48 4.30 3.99
C SER A 28 11.05 3.94 5.42
N SER A 29 10.97 2.65 5.77
CA SER A 29 10.49 2.21 7.09
C SER A 29 11.60 1.76 8.04
N GLY A 30 12.80 1.49 7.53
CA GLY A 30 13.88 0.84 8.26
C GLY A 30 13.61 -0.63 8.62
N ARG A 31 12.49 -1.20 8.15
CA ARG A 31 12.12 -2.61 8.38
C ARG A 31 12.11 -3.35 7.05
N LEU A 32 12.71 -4.54 7.01
CA LEU A 32 12.75 -5.35 5.81
C LEU A 32 11.34 -5.73 5.35
N VAL A 33 11.00 -5.29 4.14
CA VAL A 33 9.84 -5.74 3.37
C VAL A 33 10.34 -6.60 2.23
N LYS A 34 9.87 -7.85 2.15
CA LYS A 34 10.21 -8.79 1.09
C LYS A 34 9.21 -8.66 -0.06
N GLN A 35 9.66 -8.86 -1.31
CA GLN A 35 8.77 -8.87 -2.47
C GLN A 35 7.63 -9.90 -2.33
N GLN A 36 7.88 -11.07 -1.73
CA GLN A 36 6.85 -12.07 -1.45
C GLN A 36 5.70 -11.52 -0.58
N GLN A 37 5.98 -10.58 0.33
CA GLN A 37 4.93 -9.94 1.13
C GLN A 37 4.05 -9.06 0.23
N VAL A 38 4.65 -8.29 -0.67
CA VAL A 38 3.91 -7.49 -1.66
C VAL A 38 3.03 -8.38 -2.54
N TRP A 39 3.56 -9.53 -2.97
CA TRP A 39 2.77 -10.52 -3.71
C TRP A 39 1.58 -11.05 -2.89
N ASN A 40 1.79 -11.37 -1.61
CA ASN A 40 0.71 -11.83 -0.72
C ASN A 40 -0.37 -10.75 -0.54
N TRP A 41 0.02 -9.48 -0.38
CA TRP A 41 -0.91 -8.36 -0.28
C TRP A 41 -1.77 -8.22 -1.54
N LEU A 42 -1.15 -8.35 -2.72
CA LEU A 42 -1.85 -8.22 -3.99
C LEU A 42 -2.77 -9.41 -4.28
N ASN A 43 -2.32 -10.64 -4.05
CA ASN A 43 -3.01 -11.84 -4.55
C ASN A 43 -3.85 -12.56 -3.51
N ARG A 44 -3.45 -12.50 -2.23
CA ARG A 44 -4.14 -13.21 -1.13
C ARG A 44 -5.00 -12.26 -0.32
N GLU A 45 -4.39 -11.23 0.25
CA GLU A 45 -5.08 -10.29 1.16
C GLU A 45 -5.92 -9.26 0.39
N LYS A 46 -5.56 -8.99 -0.88
CA LYS A 46 -6.17 -8.01 -1.79
C LYS A 46 -6.08 -6.56 -1.30
N LYS A 47 -5.17 -6.28 -0.36
CA LYS A 47 -4.90 -4.95 0.21
C LYS A 47 -3.58 -4.95 0.99
N PRO A 48 -2.91 -3.79 1.16
CA PRO A 48 -1.70 -3.70 1.96
C PRO A 48 -1.99 -3.59 3.47
N PRO A 49 -0.98 -3.82 4.32
CA PRO A 49 -1.06 -3.52 5.75
C PRO A 49 -1.33 -2.03 6.00
N ALA A 50 -2.15 -1.74 7.02
CA ALA A 50 -2.51 -0.38 7.42
C ALA A 50 -1.28 0.52 7.67
N LYS A 51 -0.32 0.00 8.45
CA LYS A 51 0.92 0.71 8.81
C LYS A 51 1.77 1.07 7.59
N LEU A 52 1.70 0.27 6.53
CA LEU A 52 2.47 0.50 5.31
C LEU A 52 1.72 1.35 4.29
N SER A 53 0.40 1.54 4.44
CA SER A 53 -0.40 2.29 3.47
C SER A 53 0.05 3.75 3.34
N ALA A 54 0.37 4.41 4.45
CA ALA A 54 0.94 5.77 4.44
C ALA A 54 2.36 5.83 3.83
N LEU A 55 3.14 4.76 3.95
CA LEU A 55 4.46 4.69 3.33
C LEU A 55 4.37 4.41 1.83
N ILE A 56 3.40 3.59 1.40
CA ILE A 56 3.11 3.37 -0.02
C ILE A 56 2.73 4.70 -0.66
N GLU A 57 1.81 5.46 -0.05
CA GLU A 57 1.45 6.80 -0.51
C GLU A 57 2.67 7.72 -0.64
N LYS A 58 3.56 7.74 0.35
CA LYS A 58 4.79 8.54 0.31
C LYS A 58 5.72 8.17 -0.86
N VAL A 59 5.83 6.89 -1.21
CA VAL A 59 6.80 6.41 -2.23
C VAL A 59 6.21 6.23 -3.63
N THR A 60 4.87 6.22 -3.78
CA THR A 60 4.19 6.03 -5.07
C THR A 60 3.20 7.13 -5.43
N GLY A 61 2.76 7.94 -4.46
CA GLY A 61 1.69 8.94 -4.63
C GLY A 61 0.26 8.36 -4.58
N VAL A 62 0.09 7.04 -4.46
CA VAL A 62 -1.25 6.44 -4.36
C VAL A 62 -1.81 6.66 -2.95
N SER A 63 -2.90 7.42 -2.86
CA SER A 63 -3.55 7.78 -1.60
C SER A 63 -3.87 6.56 -0.72
N ARG A 64 -3.55 6.66 0.57
CA ARG A 64 -3.81 5.61 1.57
C ARG A 64 -5.30 5.34 1.78
N GLU A 65 -6.16 6.32 1.51
CA GLU A 65 -7.62 6.19 1.54
C GLU A 65 -8.10 5.24 0.44
N LYS A 66 -7.45 5.21 -0.73
CA LYS A 66 -7.73 4.21 -1.77
C LYS A 66 -7.20 2.82 -1.40
N LEU A 67 -6.06 2.75 -0.72
CA LEU A 67 -5.44 1.49 -0.30
C LEU A 67 -6.17 0.83 0.87
N ARG A 68 -6.67 1.63 1.81
CA ARG A 68 -7.33 1.21 3.07
C ARG A 68 -8.49 2.15 3.44
N PRO A 69 -9.58 2.19 2.64
CA PRO A 69 -10.73 3.03 2.93
C PRO A 69 -11.38 2.67 4.27
N ASP A 70 -11.35 1.39 4.65
CA ASP A 70 -11.86 0.87 5.92
C ASP A 70 -11.22 1.49 7.18
N ILE A 71 -10.03 2.07 7.04
CA ILE A 71 -9.31 2.77 8.11
C ILE A 71 -9.40 4.28 7.92
N PHE A 72 -9.01 4.79 6.75
CA PHE A 72 -8.75 6.22 6.60
C PHE A 72 -9.99 7.05 6.28
N GLN A 73 -11.05 6.46 5.72
CA GLN A 73 -12.30 7.19 5.49
C GLN A 73 -13.04 7.47 6.80
N LYS A 74 -13.04 6.49 7.72
CA LYS A 74 -13.63 6.65 9.07
C LYS A 74 -12.95 7.75 9.90
N ILE A 75 -11.65 7.98 9.69
CA ILE A 75 -10.91 9.03 10.40
C ILE A 75 -11.35 10.41 9.91
N LYS A 76 -11.65 10.57 8.61
CA LYS A 76 -12.08 11.85 8.04
C LYS A 76 -13.48 12.25 8.51
N ASP A 77 -14.39 11.28 8.61
CA ASP A 77 -15.76 11.51 9.07
C ASP A 77 -15.83 11.84 10.58
N SER A 78 -14.83 11.45 11.37
CA SER A 78 -14.77 11.77 12.81
C SER A 78 -14.04 13.08 13.13
N ALA A 79 -13.44 13.72 12.14
CA ALA A 79 -12.64 14.94 12.28
C ALA A 79 -13.33 16.20 11.68
N ALA A 80 -14.58 16.06 11.25
CA ALA A 80 -15.46 17.13 10.78
C ALA A 80 -16.55 17.41 11.81
#